data_AF-A0A4R0S577-F1
#
_entry.id   AF-A0A4R0S577-F1
#
_cell.length_a   1.000
_cell.length_b   1.000
_cell.length_c   1.000
_cell.angle_alpha   90.00
_cell.angle_beta   90.00
_cell.angle_gamma   90.00
#
_symmetry.space_group_name_H-M   'P 1'
#
loop_
_entity.id
_entity.type
_entity.pdbx_description
1 polymer ?
#
loop_
_entity_poly.entity_id
_entity_poly.type
_entity_poly.pdbx_seq_one_letter_code
_entity_poly.pdbx_strand_id
1 'polypeptide(L)'
;MSQAVEFHHLTSGLANTARQAVIETQFVDDKGKPIDLNGGSSTPSAGSVTPASLGGYSAAAGRGKVVQVKADGSGFDFVAPVTAPTADTLAGATDTGKSLLKATDAAAARKAISAGTSSFSGSYDDLTNKPAIPAAYTLPAATAAALGGVKQGAAVPDLAADANTTTANAKINALLAQLRAAGVIAA
;
A
#
# COMPACT_ATOMS: atom_id res chain seq x y z
N MET A 1 -41.63 27.16 -60.51
CA MET A 1 -42.51 28.02 -59.69
C MET A 1 -41.89 28.07 -58.30
N SER A 2 -41.28 29.20 -57.97
CA SER A 2 -40.59 29.41 -56.69
C SER A 2 -41.64 29.62 -55.61
N GLN A 3 -41.79 28.70 -54.67
CA GLN A 3 -42.55 28.99 -53.45
C GLN A 3 -41.70 29.97 -52.62
N ALA A 4 -42.06 31.24 -52.70
CA ALA A 4 -41.55 32.24 -51.77
C ALA A 4 -41.99 31.82 -50.36
N VAL A 5 -41.01 31.65 -49.48
CA VAL A 5 -41.28 31.52 -48.05
C VAL A 5 -41.85 32.86 -47.60
N GLU A 6 -43.18 32.93 -47.51
CA GLU A 6 -43.90 34.07 -46.99
C GLU A 6 -43.64 34.12 -45.49
N PHE A 7 -42.66 34.92 -45.09
CA PHE A 7 -42.60 35.39 -43.72
C PHE A 7 -43.87 36.22 -43.52
N HIS A 8 -44.81 35.77 -42.71
CA HIS A 8 -45.92 36.62 -42.31
C HIS A 8 -45.34 37.76 -41.45
N HIS A 9 -45.04 38.89 -42.06
CA HIS A 9 -44.75 40.11 -41.33
C HIS A 9 -46.08 40.50 -40.68
N LEU A 10 -46.19 40.26 -39.36
CA LEU A 10 -47.33 40.66 -38.55
C LEU A 10 -47.72 42.08 -38.95
N THR A 11 -48.90 42.23 -39.52
CA THR A 11 -49.42 43.51 -40.00
C THR A 11 -49.81 44.34 -38.77
N SER A 12 -48.82 44.90 -38.06
CA SER A 12 -49.07 46.01 -37.16
C SER A 12 -49.16 47.26 -38.04
N GLY A 13 -50.36 47.82 -38.19
CA GLY A 13 -50.66 48.99 -39.02
C GLY A 13 -50.04 50.30 -38.54
N LEU A 14 -48.72 50.34 -38.29
CA LEU A 14 -47.94 51.54 -38.01
C LEU A 14 -46.88 51.68 -39.10
N ALA A 15 -46.99 52.75 -39.89
CA ALA A 15 -46.04 53.04 -40.96
C ALA A 15 -44.64 53.31 -40.37
N ASN A 16 -43.68 52.45 -40.68
CA ASN A 16 -42.29 52.59 -40.24
C ASN A 16 -41.57 53.64 -41.10
N THR A 17 -41.62 54.91 -40.70
CA THR A 17 -41.03 56.03 -41.46
C THR A 17 -39.51 56.17 -41.27
N ALA A 18 -38.92 55.50 -40.27
CA ALA A 18 -37.48 55.46 -40.08
C ALA A 18 -36.98 54.09 -40.55
N ARG A 19 -36.11 54.04 -41.57
CA ARG A 19 -35.58 52.80 -42.20
C ARG A 19 -34.73 51.89 -41.27
N GLN A 20 -35.10 51.73 -39.99
CA GLN A 20 -34.63 50.68 -39.12
C GLN A 20 -35.66 49.56 -39.20
N ALA A 21 -35.38 48.55 -40.03
CA ALA A 21 -36.06 47.27 -39.94
C ALA A 21 -35.65 46.60 -38.63
N VAL A 22 -36.28 47.01 -37.53
CA VAL A 22 -36.18 46.28 -36.27
C VAL A 22 -37.00 45.02 -36.47
N ILE A 23 -36.33 43.91 -36.77
CA ILE A 23 -36.95 42.59 -36.70
C ILE A 23 -37.16 42.32 -35.21
N GLU A 24 -38.32 42.70 -34.69
CA GLU A 24 -38.73 42.31 -33.34
C GLU A 24 -39.01 40.81 -33.35
N THR A 25 -38.07 40.02 -32.84
CA THR A 25 -38.34 38.64 -32.47
C THR A 25 -39.29 38.67 -31.27
N GLN A 26 -40.59 38.55 -31.53
CA GLN A 26 -41.58 38.36 -30.48
C GLN A 26 -41.57 36.88 -30.08
N PHE A 27 -41.19 36.60 -28.83
CA PHE A 27 -41.42 35.29 -28.24
C PHE A 27 -42.93 35.19 -27.96
N VAL A 28 -43.62 34.19 -28.51
CA VAL A 28 -45.06 33.99 -28.32
C VAL A 28 -45.33 32.65 -27.60
N ASP A 29 -46.41 32.59 -26.83
CA ASP A 29 -46.85 31.36 -26.14
C ASP A 29 -47.49 30.35 -27.11
N ASP A 30 -47.95 29.22 -26.57
CA ASP A 30 -48.63 28.15 -27.32
C ASP A 30 -49.93 28.60 -28.01
N LYS A 31 -50.44 29.79 -27.68
CA LYS A 31 -51.65 30.41 -28.24
C LYS A 31 -51.34 31.62 -29.13
N GLY A 32 -50.06 31.86 -29.43
CA GLY A 32 -49.61 32.94 -30.30
C GLY A 32 -49.65 34.34 -29.66
N LYS A 33 -49.81 34.44 -28.33
CA LYS A 33 -49.71 35.74 -27.63
C LYS A 33 -48.26 36.05 -27.26
N PRO A 34 -47.80 37.31 -27.33
CA PRO A 34 -46.48 37.69 -26.86
C PRO A 34 -46.25 37.24 -25.41
N ILE A 35 -45.13 36.56 -25.17
CA ILE A 35 -44.63 36.21 -23.84
C ILE A 35 -44.13 37.50 -23.21
N ASP A 36 -44.74 37.89 -22.09
CA ASP A 36 -44.29 39.04 -21.31
C ASP A 36 -42.98 38.72 -20.60
N LEU A 37 -41.89 39.41 -20.99
CA LEU A 37 -40.57 39.28 -20.37
C LEU A 37 -40.32 40.29 -19.24
N ASN A 38 -41.24 41.25 -19.04
CA ASN A 38 -41.10 42.36 -18.09
C ASN A 38 -42.10 42.28 -16.91
N GLY A 39 -43.12 41.42 -17.01
CA GLY A 39 -44.16 41.23 -16.01
C GLY A 39 -43.71 40.37 -14.82
N GLY A 40 -43.47 41.01 -13.67
CA GLY A 40 -43.38 40.31 -12.39
C GLY A 40 -44.69 39.57 -12.07
N SER A 41 -44.58 38.26 -11.78
CA SER A 41 -45.63 37.39 -11.26
C SER A 41 -46.70 36.87 -12.26
N SER A 42 -46.27 36.21 -13.34
CA SER A 42 -46.93 34.94 -13.71
C SER A 42 -46.17 33.80 -13.03
N THR A 43 -46.87 32.86 -12.40
CA THR A 43 -46.22 31.65 -11.87
C THR A 43 -45.53 30.96 -13.05
N PRO A 44 -44.20 30.73 -13.00
CA PRO A 44 -43.50 30.11 -14.11
C PRO A 44 -44.14 28.77 -14.46
N SER A 45 -44.34 28.50 -15.75
CA SER A 45 -44.85 27.20 -16.22
C SER A 45 -43.96 26.07 -15.69
N ALA A 46 -44.56 24.90 -15.46
CA ALA A 46 -43.82 23.73 -15.00
C ALA A 46 -42.62 23.45 -15.92
N GLY A 47 -41.40 23.51 -15.38
CA GLY A 47 -40.14 23.32 -16.12
C GLY A 47 -39.32 24.59 -16.39
N SER A 48 -39.84 25.80 -16.11
CA SER A 48 -39.04 27.04 -16.19
C SER A 48 -37.93 27.08 -15.13
N VAL A 49 -36.74 27.53 -15.52
CA VAL A 49 -35.63 27.80 -14.59
C VAL A 49 -35.89 29.10 -13.85
N THR A 50 -36.19 29.03 -12.56
CA THR A 50 -36.38 30.18 -11.67
C THR A 50 -35.14 30.42 -10.81
N PRO A 51 -34.93 31.63 -10.24
CA PRO A 51 -33.90 31.84 -9.24
C PRO A 51 -33.98 30.85 -8.06
N ALA A 52 -35.19 30.39 -7.71
CA ALA A 52 -35.38 29.32 -6.72
C ALA A 52 -34.88 27.95 -7.22
N SER A 53 -35.02 27.63 -8.51
CA SER A 53 -34.39 26.44 -9.12
C SER A 53 -32.86 26.55 -9.25
N LEU A 54 -32.34 27.78 -9.28
CA LEU A 54 -30.92 28.13 -9.19
C LEU A 54 -30.43 28.25 -7.73
N GLY A 55 -31.33 28.14 -6.75
CA GLY A 55 -31.06 28.14 -5.30
C GLY A 55 -30.40 26.84 -4.85
N GLY A 56 -29.39 26.41 -5.61
CA GLY A 56 -28.86 25.05 -5.70
C GLY A 56 -28.32 24.46 -4.41
N TYR A 57 -28.42 25.10 -3.26
CA TYR A 57 -28.05 24.45 -2.01
C TYR A 57 -29.03 23.32 -1.66
N SER A 58 -28.56 22.08 -1.72
CA SER A 58 -29.25 20.95 -1.13
C SER A 58 -28.95 20.93 0.37
N ALA A 59 -29.90 21.34 1.20
CA ALA A 59 -29.74 21.31 2.65
C ALA A 59 -29.45 19.91 3.20
N ALA A 60 -29.98 18.87 2.55
CA ALA A 60 -29.69 17.48 2.89
C ALA A 60 -28.24 17.06 2.56
N ALA A 61 -27.63 17.63 1.51
CA ALA A 61 -26.27 17.29 1.07
C ALA A 61 -25.21 18.31 1.50
N GLY A 62 -25.61 19.45 2.06
CA GLY A 62 -24.72 20.53 2.48
C GLY A 62 -23.95 21.22 1.35
N ARG A 63 -24.36 21.06 0.08
CA ARG A 63 -23.63 21.54 -1.11
C ARG A 63 -24.56 21.99 -2.24
N GLY A 64 -23.98 22.70 -3.21
CA GLY A 64 -24.63 23.11 -4.46
C GLY A 64 -24.96 21.93 -5.38
N LYS A 65 -26.15 21.94 -6.00
CA LYS A 65 -26.61 21.02 -7.03
C LYS A 65 -25.87 21.28 -8.34
N VAL A 66 -25.69 20.23 -9.12
CA VAL A 66 -25.09 20.28 -10.47
C VAL A 66 -26.14 19.93 -11.52
N VAL A 67 -25.99 20.48 -12.72
CA VAL A 67 -26.83 20.11 -13.85
C VAL A 67 -26.41 18.72 -14.34
N GLN A 68 -27.35 17.78 -14.43
CA GLN A 68 -27.16 16.49 -15.09
C GLN A 68 -28.26 16.25 -16.12
N VAL A 69 -27.98 15.48 -17.16
CA VAL A 69 -29.01 15.05 -18.11
C VAL A 69 -29.93 14.05 -17.43
N LYS A 70 -31.24 14.15 -17.66
CA LYS A 70 -32.21 13.16 -17.17
C LYS A 70 -31.89 11.77 -17.75
N ALA A 71 -32.16 10.72 -16.99
CA ALA A 71 -31.87 9.34 -17.41
C ALA A 71 -32.61 8.93 -18.70
N ASP A 72 -33.74 9.56 -19.00
CA ASP A 72 -34.55 9.35 -20.21
C ASP A 72 -34.13 10.23 -21.40
N GLY A 73 -33.16 11.12 -21.21
CA GLY A 73 -32.69 12.07 -22.22
C GLY A 73 -33.66 13.23 -22.52
N SER A 74 -34.78 13.36 -21.80
CA SER A 74 -35.80 14.40 -22.07
C SER A 74 -35.37 15.82 -21.71
N GLY A 75 -34.19 15.99 -21.10
CA GLY A 75 -33.60 17.30 -20.81
C GLY A 75 -32.60 17.26 -19.66
N PHE A 76 -32.49 18.37 -18.93
CA PHE A 76 -31.59 18.52 -17.79
C PHE A 76 -32.36 18.52 -16.45
N ASP A 77 -31.71 18.06 -15.39
CA ASP A 77 -32.17 18.14 -14.00
C ASP A 77 -31.04 18.71 -13.12
N PHE A 78 -31.41 19.38 -12.03
CA PHE A 78 -30.47 19.85 -11.02
C PHE A 78 -30.46 18.84 -9.88
N VAL A 79 -29.41 18.02 -9.86
CA VAL A 79 -29.26 16.92 -8.91
C VAL A 79 -28.16 17.23 -7.90
N ALA A 80 -28.16 16.52 -6.77
CA ALA A 80 -27.05 16.62 -5.83
C ALA A 80 -25.74 16.20 -6.52
N PRO A 81 -24.61 16.86 -6.20
CA PRO A 81 -23.31 16.46 -6.71
C PRO A 81 -22.97 15.06 -6.21
N VAL A 82 -22.12 14.35 -6.97
CA VAL A 82 -21.68 13.01 -6.58
C VAL A 82 -21.08 13.03 -5.16
N THR A 83 -21.43 12.03 -4.35
CA THR A 83 -20.87 11.89 -3.02
C THR A 83 -19.37 11.65 -3.14
N ALA A 84 -18.57 12.34 -2.31
CA ALA A 84 -17.13 12.16 -2.30
C ALA A 84 -16.79 10.67 -2.05
N PRO A 85 -15.83 10.09 -2.77
CA PRO A 85 -15.49 8.69 -2.58
C PRO A 85 -15.00 8.46 -1.15
N THR A 86 -15.48 7.38 -0.54
CA THR A 86 -14.98 6.86 0.73
C THR A 86 -14.18 5.59 0.47
N ALA A 87 -13.46 5.10 1.48
CA ALA A 87 -12.78 3.81 1.39
C ALA A 87 -13.73 2.66 0.98
N ASP A 88 -15.03 2.75 1.30
CA ASP A 88 -16.04 1.78 0.87
C ASP A 88 -16.33 1.85 -0.63
N THR A 89 -16.36 3.05 -1.19
CA THR A 89 -16.82 3.30 -2.57
C THR A 89 -15.71 3.25 -3.61
N LEU A 90 -14.46 2.99 -3.22
CA LEU A 90 -13.36 2.80 -4.17
C LEU A 90 -13.56 1.51 -4.97
N ALA A 91 -13.95 1.66 -6.24
CA ALA A 91 -14.05 0.55 -7.19
C ALA A 91 -12.65 0.01 -7.54
N GLY A 92 -12.52 -1.31 -7.67
CA GLY A 92 -11.25 -1.97 -7.98
C GLY A 92 -10.33 -2.24 -6.77
N ALA A 93 -10.61 -1.67 -5.60
CA ALA A 93 -9.92 -2.02 -4.37
C ALA A 93 -10.45 -3.36 -3.81
N THR A 94 -9.54 -4.21 -3.35
CA THR A 94 -9.88 -5.44 -2.60
C THR A 94 -10.36 -5.11 -1.19
N ASP A 95 -10.98 -6.08 -0.52
CA ASP A 95 -11.37 -5.93 0.89
C ASP A 95 -10.16 -5.59 1.78
N THR A 96 -9.00 -6.22 1.55
CA THR A 96 -7.73 -5.88 2.22
C THR A 96 -7.37 -4.40 2.02
N GLY A 97 -7.43 -3.90 0.78
CA GLY A 97 -7.13 -2.49 0.48
C GLY A 97 -8.10 -1.52 1.16
N LYS A 98 -9.40 -1.83 1.14
CA LYS A 98 -10.43 -1.03 1.83
C LYS A 98 -10.24 -1.06 3.35
N SER A 99 -9.93 -2.21 3.94
CA SER A 99 -9.65 -2.34 5.37
C SER A 99 -8.39 -1.59 5.78
N LEU A 100 -7.33 -1.62 4.96
CA LEU A 100 -6.11 -0.87 5.22
C LEU A 100 -6.36 0.64 5.17
N LEU A 101 -7.12 1.14 4.20
CA LEU A 101 -7.44 2.56 4.09
C LEU A 101 -8.35 3.07 5.23
N LYS A 102 -9.12 2.17 5.87
CA LYS A 102 -9.93 2.46 7.05
C LYS A 102 -9.18 2.29 8.37
N ALA A 103 -7.95 1.77 8.34
CA ALA A 103 -7.20 1.52 9.57
C ALA A 103 -6.89 2.85 10.27
N THR A 104 -7.38 2.99 11.49
CA THR A 104 -7.15 4.18 12.33
C THR A 104 -5.83 4.12 13.08
N ASP A 105 -5.19 2.94 13.10
CA ASP A 105 -3.94 2.70 13.80
C ASP A 105 -3.12 1.59 13.11
N ALA A 106 -1.88 1.43 13.58
CA ALA A 106 -0.95 0.45 13.05
C ALA A 106 -1.39 -1.01 13.32
N ALA A 107 -2.15 -1.28 14.39
CA ALA A 107 -2.61 -2.64 14.70
C ALA A 107 -3.72 -3.08 13.73
N ALA A 108 -4.67 -2.20 13.45
CA ALA A 108 -5.69 -2.40 12.44
C ALA A 108 -5.09 -2.56 11.04
N ALA A 109 -4.08 -1.74 10.70
CA ALA A 109 -3.36 -1.84 9.43
C ALA A 109 -2.65 -3.21 9.28
N ARG A 110 -1.93 -3.64 10.31
CA ARG A 110 -1.29 -4.97 10.35
C ARG A 110 -2.31 -6.10 10.22
N LYS A 111 -3.43 -6.02 10.96
CA LYS A 111 -4.51 -7.02 10.87
C LYS A 111 -5.11 -7.09 9.46
N ALA A 112 -5.28 -5.96 8.77
CA ALA A 112 -5.83 -5.93 7.41
C ALA A 112 -4.97 -6.72 6.41
N ILE A 113 -3.64 -6.67 6.57
CA ILE A 113 -2.68 -7.40 5.72
C ILE A 113 -2.20 -8.72 6.33
N SER A 114 -2.82 -9.17 7.42
CA SER A 114 -2.40 -10.35 8.18
C SER A 114 -0.93 -10.33 8.63
N ALA A 115 -0.37 -9.15 8.85
CA ALA A 115 0.96 -8.98 9.41
C ALA A 115 0.91 -9.11 10.94
N GLY A 116 1.86 -9.84 11.51
CA GLY A 116 2.12 -9.83 12.95
C GLY A 116 2.90 -8.60 13.38
N THR A 117 2.94 -8.32 14.68
CA THR A 117 4.07 -7.58 15.26
C THR A 117 5.29 -8.48 15.22
N SER A 118 6.48 -7.93 14.96
CA SER A 118 7.72 -8.69 15.14
C SER A 118 7.75 -9.28 16.55
N SER A 119 7.82 -10.61 16.65
CA SER A 119 8.14 -11.29 17.91
C SER A 119 9.65 -11.46 18.12
N PHE A 120 10.47 -10.99 17.16
CA PHE A 120 11.91 -11.04 17.24
C PHE A 120 12.43 -9.89 18.09
N SER A 121 13.04 -10.22 19.22
CA SER A 121 13.71 -9.32 20.16
C SER A 121 15.11 -8.90 19.68
N GLY A 122 15.63 -9.53 18.63
CA GLY A 122 17.02 -9.41 18.21
C GLY A 122 17.90 -10.57 18.65
N SER A 123 17.44 -11.39 19.62
CA SER A 123 18.16 -12.57 20.07
C SER A 123 17.94 -13.76 19.14
N TYR A 124 19.02 -14.47 18.80
CA TYR A 124 18.93 -15.76 18.10
C TYR A 124 18.10 -16.79 18.88
N ASP A 125 17.98 -16.61 20.20
CA ASP A 125 17.22 -17.52 21.05
C ASP A 125 15.72 -17.55 20.76
N ASP A 126 15.17 -16.51 20.12
CA ASP A 126 13.76 -16.41 19.74
C ASP A 126 13.35 -17.38 18.63
N LEU A 127 14.33 -17.97 17.93
CA LEU A 127 14.05 -18.91 16.85
C LEU A 127 13.62 -20.27 17.41
N THR A 128 12.36 -20.61 17.15
CA THR A 128 11.88 -21.98 17.29
C THR A 128 12.62 -22.89 16.30
N ASN A 129 13.05 -24.07 16.73
CA ASN A 129 13.81 -25.05 15.92
C ASN A 129 15.24 -24.63 15.54
N LYS A 130 15.89 -23.78 16.35
CA LYS A 130 17.33 -23.54 16.18
C LYS A 130 18.16 -24.81 16.43
N PRO A 131 19.23 -25.07 15.67
CA PRO A 131 20.14 -26.17 15.95
C PRO A 131 20.75 -26.05 17.35
N ALA A 132 20.81 -27.16 18.08
CA ALA A 132 21.58 -27.22 19.32
C ALA A 132 23.07 -27.32 18.98
N ILE A 133 23.87 -26.36 19.44
CA ILE A 133 25.32 -26.40 19.27
C ILE A 133 25.87 -27.40 20.31
N PRO A 134 26.58 -28.48 19.88
CA PRO A 134 27.19 -29.41 20.82
C PRO A 134 28.22 -28.73 21.72
N ALA A 135 28.45 -29.29 22.91
CA ALA A 135 29.52 -28.82 23.78
C ALA A 135 30.89 -28.93 23.09
N ALA A 136 31.79 -28.01 23.41
CA ALA A 136 33.14 -28.01 22.86
C ALA A 136 33.87 -29.32 23.21
N TYR A 137 34.52 -29.93 22.23
CA TYR A 137 35.31 -31.14 22.45
C TYR A 137 36.56 -30.82 23.29
N THR A 138 36.80 -31.63 24.32
CA THR A 138 38.04 -31.60 25.10
C THR A 138 38.81 -32.89 24.84
N LEU A 139 40.05 -32.78 24.37
CA LEU A 139 40.92 -33.93 24.08
C LEU A 139 41.34 -34.62 25.38
N PRO A 140 40.93 -35.88 25.66
CA PRO A 140 41.37 -36.60 26.84
C PRO A 140 42.83 -37.07 26.70
N ALA A 141 43.50 -37.32 27.82
CA ALA A 141 44.79 -38.00 27.81
C ALA A 141 44.64 -39.45 27.33
N ALA A 142 45.63 -39.96 26.61
CA ALA A 142 45.67 -41.36 26.22
C ALA A 142 45.68 -42.28 27.45
N THR A 143 44.95 -43.39 27.36
CA THR A 143 44.95 -44.44 28.38
C THR A 143 45.10 -45.81 27.72
N ALA A 144 45.34 -46.86 28.52
CA ALA A 144 45.38 -48.22 28.00
C ALA A 144 44.03 -48.68 27.39
N ALA A 145 42.92 -48.04 27.76
CA ALA A 145 41.57 -48.44 27.35
C ALA A 145 40.93 -47.49 26.31
N ALA A 146 41.50 -46.32 26.06
CA ALA A 146 40.91 -45.31 25.19
C ALA A 146 41.96 -44.45 24.49
N LEU A 147 41.68 -44.10 23.23
CA LEU A 147 42.47 -43.16 22.46
C LEU A 147 42.41 -41.76 23.09
N GLY A 148 43.53 -41.05 23.05
CA GLY A 148 43.66 -39.69 23.57
C GLY A 148 44.99 -39.06 23.16
N GLY A 149 45.24 -37.84 23.61
CA GLY A 149 46.46 -37.11 23.34
C GLY A 149 47.62 -37.54 24.25
N VAL A 150 48.84 -37.45 23.70
CA VAL A 150 50.11 -37.51 24.44
C VAL A 150 50.84 -36.17 24.33
N LYS A 151 51.73 -35.88 25.26
CA LYS A 151 52.59 -34.69 25.16
C LYS A 151 53.85 -35.03 24.37
N GLN A 152 54.50 -34.01 23.81
CA GLN A 152 55.84 -34.18 23.27
C GLN A 152 56.84 -34.44 24.41
N GLY A 153 57.64 -35.50 24.29
CA GLY A 153 58.72 -35.80 25.24
C GLY A 153 59.90 -34.84 25.10
N ALA A 154 60.70 -34.70 26.16
CA ALA A 154 61.93 -33.91 26.07
C ALA A 154 62.96 -34.63 25.18
N ALA A 155 63.88 -33.86 24.58
CA ALA A 155 64.92 -34.40 23.73
C ALA A 155 65.83 -35.37 24.51
N VAL A 156 66.02 -36.57 23.96
CA VAL A 156 67.03 -37.54 24.41
C VAL A 156 68.14 -37.56 23.36
N PRO A 157 69.37 -37.12 23.68
CA PRO A 157 70.46 -37.11 22.71
C PRO A 157 70.82 -38.52 22.25
N ASP A 158 71.19 -38.64 20.97
CA ASP A 158 71.61 -39.87 20.33
C ASP A 158 72.79 -40.54 21.05
N LEU A 159 72.89 -41.85 20.86
CA LEU A 159 73.99 -42.64 21.38
C LEU A 159 75.24 -42.42 20.53
N ALA A 160 76.40 -42.21 21.16
CA ALA A 160 77.68 -42.14 20.46
C ALA A 160 78.02 -43.47 19.78
N ALA A 161 78.71 -43.43 18.65
CA ALA A 161 79.02 -44.61 17.84
C ALA A 161 79.87 -45.67 18.57
N ASP A 162 80.65 -45.25 19.56
CA ASP A 162 81.55 -46.06 20.38
C ASP A 162 81.07 -46.20 21.84
N ALA A 163 79.80 -45.89 22.11
CA ALA A 163 79.25 -45.96 23.46
C ALA A 163 79.35 -47.39 24.03
N ASN A 164 79.90 -47.49 25.25
CA ASN A 164 79.92 -48.76 25.98
C ASN A 164 78.54 -49.13 26.53
N THR A 165 78.42 -50.34 27.07
CA THR A 165 77.17 -50.89 27.62
C THR A 165 76.63 -50.05 28.78
N THR A 166 77.49 -49.46 29.62
CA THR A 166 77.08 -48.57 30.72
C THR A 166 76.39 -47.31 30.19
N THR A 167 76.98 -46.64 29.21
CA THR A 167 76.42 -45.45 28.58
C THR A 167 75.12 -45.77 27.84
N ALA A 168 75.06 -46.89 27.12
CA ALA A 168 73.85 -47.35 26.44
C ALA A 168 72.69 -47.60 27.43
N ASN A 169 72.95 -48.31 28.53
CA ASN A 169 71.95 -48.58 29.57
C ASN A 169 71.42 -47.28 30.21
N ALA A 170 72.29 -46.30 30.46
CA ALA A 170 71.88 -44.99 30.96
C ALA A 170 70.92 -44.27 29.99
N LYS A 171 71.21 -44.32 28.69
CA LYS A 171 70.34 -43.72 27.65
C LYS A 171 69.01 -44.43 27.49
N ILE A 172 68.97 -45.75 27.57
CA ILE A 172 67.72 -46.53 27.56
C ILE A 172 66.83 -46.12 28.73
N ASN A 173 67.39 -46.04 29.94
CA ASN A 173 66.63 -45.60 31.11
C ASN A 173 66.14 -44.14 30.98
N ALA A 174 66.96 -43.25 30.40
CA ALA A 174 66.56 -41.88 30.12
C ALA A 174 65.40 -41.80 29.12
N LEU A 175 65.44 -42.60 28.04
CA LEU A 175 64.34 -42.70 27.08
C LEU A 175 63.06 -43.22 27.74
N LEU A 176 63.17 -44.29 28.52
CA LEU A 176 62.05 -44.86 29.27
C LEU A 176 61.44 -43.85 30.26
N ALA A 177 62.28 -43.04 30.91
CA ALA A 177 61.81 -41.96 31.77
C ALA A 177 61.07 -40.88 30.98
N GLN A 178 61.59 -40.47 29.81
CA GLN A 178 60.94 -39.46 28.96
C GLN A 178 59.61 -39.95 28.38
N LEU A 179 59.51 -41.21 27.96
CA LEU A 179 58.26 -41.78 27.44
C LEU A 179 57.17 -41.84 28.52
N ARG A 180 57.53 -42.16 29.78
CA ARG A 180 56.62 -42.07 30.93
C ARG A 180 56.20 -40.62 31.20
N ALA A 181 57.15 -39.70 31.23
CA ALA A 181 56.90 -38.28 31.47
C ALA A 181 55.97 -37.64 30.40
N ALA A 182 56.10 -38.08 29.14
CA ALA A 182 55.25 -37.67 28.03
C ALA A 182 53.84 -38.31 28.04
N GLY A 183 53.60 -39.30 28.90
CA GLY A 183 52.35 -40.07 28.96
C GLY A 183 52.18 -41.07 27.82
N VAL A 184 53.28 -41.47 27.15
CA VAL A 184 53.26 -42.45 26.05
C VAL A 184 53.16 -43.87 26.60
N ILE A 185 53.81 -44.14 27.73
CA ILE A 185 53.75 -45.41 28.45
C ILE A 185 53.37 -45.16 29.91
N ALA A 186 52.80 -46.17 30.57
CA ALA A 186 52.45 -46.10 31.98
C ALA A 186 53.72 -45.90 32.85
N ALA A 187 53.57 -45.12 33.92
CA ALA A 187 54.63 -44.88 34.90
C ALA A 187 55.04 -46.18 35.59
#